data_AF-A0A952UQY0-F1
#
_entry.id   AF-A0A952UQY0-F1
#
_cell.length_a   1.000
_cell.length_b   1.000
_cell.length_c   1.000
_cell.angle_alpha   90.00
_cell.angle_beta   90.00
_cell.angle_gamma   90.00
#
_symmetry.space_group_name_H-M   'P 1'
#
loop_
_entity.id
_entity.type
_entity.pdbx_description
1 polymer ?
#
loop_
_entity_poly.entity_id
_entity_poly.type
_entity_poly.pdbx_seq_one_letter_code
_entity_poly.pdbx_strand_id
1 'polypeptide(L)' 'MTVDSWVMEAVAAGSSKGSSLRDVQRYIDERHFEELAVDTLEAALAALVAAGKIYQDGERYHPAKRTSKEDAMKQLFGDG' A
#
# COMPACT_ATOMS: atom_id res chain seq x y z
N MET A 1 7.70 4.78 14.82
CA MET A 1 7.01 3.97 13.78
C MET A 1 5.63 4.57 13.63
N THR A 2 5.16 4.71 12.40
CA THR A 2 3.90 5.39 12.06
C THR A 2 2.96 4.40 11.38
N VAL A 3 1.64 4.64 11.49
CA VAL A 3 0.60 3.74 10.96
C VAL A 3 0.79 3.45 9.46
N ASP A 4 1.26 4.42 8.68
CA ASP A 4 1.58 4.25 7.25
C ASP A 4 2.64 3.16 6.99
N SER A 5 3.59 2.98 7.91
CA SER A 5 4.63 1.95 7.77
C SER A 5 4.03 0.56 7.99
N TRP A 6 3.20 0.39 9.01
CA TRP A 6 2.52 -0.88 9.28
C TRP A 6 1.52 -1.26 8.18
N VAL A 7 0.78 -0.27 7.67
CA VAL A 7 -0.13 -0.48 6.54
C VAL A 7 0.63 -0.89 5.29
N MET A 8 1.79 -0.26 5.03
CA MET A 8 2.65 -0.67 3.92
C MET A 8 3.17 -2.10 4.10
N GLU A 9 3.64 -2.46 5.30
CA GLU A 9 4.11 -3.81 5.60
C GLU A 9 3.00 -4.84 5.40
N ALA A 10 1.78 -4.54 5.85
CA ALA A 10 0.62 -5.41 5.66
C ALA A 10 0.29 -5.62 4.16
N VAL A 11 0.23 -4.54 3.39
CA VAL A 11 -0.02 -4.60 1.93
C VAL A 11 1.10 -5.34 1.20
N ALA A 12 2.35 -5.22 1.65
CA ALA A 12 3.49 -5.92 1.08
C ALA A 12 3.54 -7.41 1.47
N ALA A 13 3.09 -7.74 2.68
CA ALA A 13 2.96 -9.12 3.15
C ALA A 13 1.75 -9.84 2.53
N GLY A 14 0.82 -9.08 1.97
CA GLY A 14 -0.32 -9.57 1.21
C GLY A 14 0.08 -10.52 0.07
N SER A 15 -0.85 -11.42 -0.26
CA SER A 15 -0.68 -12.32 -1.42
C SER A 15 -0.69 -11.55 -2.75
N SER A 16 -0.23 -12.19 -3.83
CA SER A 16 -0.28 -11.65 -5.22
C SER A 16 -1.67 -11.18 -5.68
N LYS A 17 -2.71 -11.53 -4.93
CA LYS A 17 -4.11 -11.17 -5.11
C LYS A 17 -4.47 -9.77 -4.56
N GLY A 18 -3.56 -9.11 -3.84
CA GLY A 18 -3.79 -7.84 -3.15
C GLY A 18 -4.38 -8.03 -1.75
N SER A 19 -4.15 -7.05 -0.88
CA SER A 19 -4.67 -7.01 0.49
C SER A 19 -5.91 -6.13 0.56
N SER A 20 -6.96 -6.60 1.23
CA SER A 20 -8.13 -5.78 1.53
C SER A 20 -7.92 -5.00 2.83
N LEU A 21 -8.77 -4.02 3.11
CA LEU A 21 -8.75 -3.28 4.38
C LEU A 21 -8.78 -4.21 5.61
N ARG A 22 -9.58 -5.28 5.54
CA ARG A 22 -9.67 -6.29 6.62
C ARG A 22 -8.39 -7.10 6.78
N ASP A 23 -7.70 -7.39 5.68
CA ASP A 23 -6.40 -8.09 5.69
C ASP A 23 -5.33 -7.20 6.35
N VAL A 24 -5.32 -5.91 6.00
CA VAL A 24 -4.44 -4.91 6.61
C VAL A 24 -4.72 -4.76 8.11
N GLN A 25 -5.99 -4.59 8.49
CA GLN A 25 -6.39 -4.48 9.89
C GLN A 25 -5.96 -5.70 10.69
N ARG A 26 -6.24 -6.90 10.17
CA ARG A 26 -5.86 -8.16 10.79
C ARG A 26 -4.35 -8.29 10.95
N TYR A 27 -3.57 -7.94 9.93
CA TYR A 27 -2.11 -8.00 10.01
C TYR A 27 -1.58 -7.10 11.13
N ILE A 28 -2.13 -5.88 11.24
CA ILE A 28 -1.69 -4.91 12.25
C ILE A 28 -2.10 -5.37 13.65
N ASP A 29 -3.31 -5.88 13.82
CA ASP A 29 -3.78 -6.48 15.07
C ASP A 29 -2.89 -7.65 15.50
N GLU A 30 -2.57 -8.58 14.58
CA GLU A 30 -1.76 -9.78 14.88
C GLU A 30 -0.26 -9.46 15.10
N ARG A 31 0.29 -8.39 14.49
CA ARG A 31 1.73 -8.07 14.51
C ARG A 31 2.12 -6.96 15.47
N HIS A 32 1.27 -5.95 15.60
CA HIS A 32 1.53 -4.76 16.40
C HIS A 32 0.65 -4.71 17.66
N PHE A 33 -0.36 -5.58 17.77
CA PHE A 33 -1.29 -5.65 18.91
C PHE A 33 -1.99 -4.30 19.18
N GLU A 34 -2.29 -3.57 18.11
CA GLU A 34 -2.98 -2.29 18.15
C GLU A 34 -4.32 -2.34 17.41
N GLU A 35 -5.39 -2.01 18.13
CA GLU A 35 -6.73 -1.84 17.57
C GLU A 35 -6.83 -0.47 16.88
N LEU A 36 -6.34 -0.40 15.64
CA LEU A 36 -6.52 0.78 14.83
C LEU A 36 -7.96 0.91 14.33
N ALA A 37 -8.51 2.13 14.45
CA ALA A 37 -9.79 2.45 13.87
C ALA A 37 -9.76 2.32 12.34
N VAL A 38 -10.88 1.88 11.76
CA VAL A 38 -11.03 1.73 10.31
C VAL A 38 -10.73 3.05 9.58
N ASP A 39 -11.23 4.17 10.10
CA ASP A 39 -10.98 5.51 9.55
C ASP A 39 -9.47 5.84 9.46
N THR A 40 -8.70 5.48 10.49
CA THR A 40 -7.24 5.66 10.51
C THR A 40 -6.55 4.81 9.44
N LEU A 41 -7.00 3.57 9.24
CA LEU A 41 -6.46 2.68 8.21
C LEU A 41 -6.79 3.17 6.81
N GLU A 42 -8.02 3.63 6.59
CA GLU A 42 -8.44 4.22 5.31
C GLU A 42 -7.66 5.50 4.99
N ALA A 43 -7.46 6.38 5.98
CA ALA A 43 -6.64 7.57 5.81
C ALA A 43 -5.18 7.23 5.48
N ALA A 44 -4.61 6.22 6.14
CA ALA A 44 -3.25 5.77 5.87
C ALA A 44 -3.11 5.13 4.46
N LEU A 45 -4.06 4.28 4.06
CA LEU A 45 -4.10 3.71 2.71
C LEU A 45 -4.24 4.80 1.65
N ALA A 46 -5.14 5.76 1.85
CA ALA A 46 -5.32 6.90 0.95
C ALA A 46 -4.03 7.73 0.83
N ALA A 47 -3.33 7.98 1.95
CA ALA A 47 -2.05 8.68 1.95
C ALA A 47 -0.96 7.90 1.18
N LEU A 48 -0.91 6.57 1.32
CA LEU A 48 0.03 5.72 0.59
C LEU A 48 -0.28 5.64 -0.91
N VAL A 49 -1.57 5.63 -1.29
CA VAL A 49 -2.01 5.73 -2.69
C VAL A 49 -1.63 7.08 -3.27
N ALA A 50 -1.91 8.17 -2.56
CA ALA A 50 -1.55 9.53 -2.97
C ALA A 50 -0.03 9.71 -3.11
N ALA A 51 0.76 9.04 -2.25
CA ALA A 51 2.21 9.01 -2.33
C ALA A 51 2.76 8.08 -3.43
N GLY A 52 1.91 7.37 -4.18
CA GLY A 52 2.32 6.42 -5.23
C GLY A 52 3.04 5.18 -4.72
N LYS A 53 2.97 4.90 -3.41
CA LYS A 53 3.64 3.76 -2.76
C LYS A 53 2.84 2.46 -2.87
N ILE A 54 1.53 2.57 -2.97
CA ILE A 54 0.60 1.47 -3.23
C ILE A 54 -0.39 1.91 -4.31
N TYR A 55 -1.07 0.95 -4.93
CA TYR A 55 -2.21 1.24 -5.82
C TYR A 55 -3.42 0.41 -5.39
N GLN A 56 -4.59 0.99 -5.59
CA GLN A 56 -5.87 0.34 -5.32
C GLN A 56 -6.43 -0.23 -6.63
N ASP A 57 -6.76 -1.52 -6.63
CA ASP A 57 -7.45 -2.25 -7.68
C ASP A 57 -8.81 -2.71 -7.12
N GLY A 58 -9.87 -1.92 -7.38
CA GLY A 58 -11.19 -2.14 -6.78
C GLY A 58 -11.14 -2.08 -5.25
N GLU A 59 -11.43 -3.20 -4.58
CA GLU A 59 -11.42 -3.31 -3.11
C GLU A 59 -10.08 -3.81 -2.55
N ARG A 60 -9.05 -3.94 -3.38
CA ARG A 60 -7.76 -4.49 -2.98
C ARG A 60 -6.62 -3.51 -3.20
N TYR A 61 -5.68 -3.53 -2.27
CA TYR A 61 -4.47 -2.73 -2.27
C TYR A 61 -3.29 -3.61 -2.63
N HIS A 62 -2.45 -3.08 -3.50
CA HIS A 62 -1.24 -3.74 -3.94
C HIS A 62 -0.06 -2.82 -3.69
N PRO A 63 1.09 -3.37 -3.27
CA PRO A 63 2.29 -2.58 -3.19
C PRO A 63 2.60 -2.09 -4.61
N ALA A 64 2.93 -0.81 -4.75
CA ALA A 64 3.41 -0.32 -6.03
C ALA A 64 4.67 -1.14 -6.32
N LYS A 65 4.59 -2.03 -7.32
CA LYS A 65 5.77 -2.75 -7.75
C LYS A 65 6.75 -1.66 -8.15
N ARG A 66 7.89 -1.61 -7.47
CA ARG A 66 9.14 -1.14 -8.05
C ARG A 66 9.51 -2.09 -9.21
N THR A 67 8.65 -2.25 -10.21
CA THR A 67 9.20 -2.42 -11.53
C THR A 67 9.82 -1.08 -11.83
N SER A 68 11.03 -1.11 -12.39
CA SER A 68 11.77 0.01 -12.94
C SER A 68 10.95 0.78 -14.00
N LYS A 69 9.78 1.31 -13.64
CA LYS A 69 8.86 2.04 -14.51
C LYS A 69 9.08 3.54 -14.38
N GLU A 70 9.63 4.02 -13.27
CA GLU A 70 10.32 5.33 -13.26
C GLU A 70 11.52 5.32 -14.22
N ASP A 71 12.19 4.17 -14.39
CA ASP A 71 13.24 3.98 -15.41
C ASP A 71 12.63 3.88 -16.84
N ALA A 72 11.56 3.11 -17.01
CA ALA A 72 10.91 2.92 -18.32
C ALA A 72 10.09 4.14 -18.80
N MET A 73 9.50 4.96 -17.92
CA MET A 73 8.79 6.19 -18.31
C MET A 73 9.74 7.32 -18.67
N LYS A 74 10.91 7.43 -18.02
CA LYS A 74 11.92 8.42 -18.43
C LYS A 74 12.48 8.13 -19.83
N GLN A 75 12.52 6.85 -20.24
CA GLN A 75 12.95 6.44 -21.58
C GLN A 75 11.86 6.60 -22.66
N LEU A 76 10.57 6.61 -22.30
CA LEU A 76 9.44 6.78 -23.24
C LEU A 76 9.05 8.24 -23.49
N PHE A 77 9.43 9.17 -22.61
CA PHE A 77 9.12 10.60 -22.71
C PHE A 77 10.38 11.49 -22.78
N GLY A 78 11.55 10.91 -23.04
CA GLY A 78 12.87 11.56 -23.01
C GLY A 78 13.50 11.84 -24.38
N ASP A 79 12.71 11.97 -25.43
CA ASP A 79 13.15 12.58 -26.69
C ASP A 79 12.10 13.60 -27.14
N GLY A 80 12.51 14.86 -27.12
CA GLY A 80 11.71 16.05 -27.43
C GLY A 80 12.56 17.30 -27.27
#